data_AF-A0A0C9R5W7-F1
#
_entry.id   AF-A0A0C9R5W7-F1
#
_cell.length_a   1.000
_cell.length_b   1.000
_cell.length_c   1.000
_cell.angle_alpha   90.00
_cell.angle_beta   90.00
_cell.angle_gamma   90.00
#
_symmetry.space_group_name_H-M   'P 1'
#
loop_
_entity.id
_entity.type
_entity.pdbx_description
1 polymer ?
#
loop_
_entity_poly.entity_id
_entity_poly.type
_entity_poly.pdbx_seq_one_letter_code
_entity_poly.pdbx_strand_id
1 'polypeptide(L)'
;RDVILNLWKKCSGYMVIIEEGTRRGSELINEARDLILNLNSVELKGEVFAPCSHNLTCPRLSNNGDRTPCNFEVGFVPLHLGNEKNDRQTARYSYVVFKKGNISDPTRKWPRLVRPTLLRSKHIICRMCTEDAKLQEVIFTHSKHGRHAYRCAKASDWGDRLPIKLGDQLPTIRKTLKTNGEKYENQ
;
A
#
# COMPACT_ATOMS: atom_id res chain seq x y z
N ARG A 1 -20.45 -12.70 -1.55
CA ARG A 1 -19.79 -13.17 -0.29
C ARG A 1 -19.53 -14.67 -0.33
N ASP A 2 -20.52 -15.49 -0.69
CA ASP A 2 -20.40 -16.97 -0.65
C ASP A 2 -19.31 -17.56 -1.54
N VAL A 3 -19.06 -16.95 -2.71
CA VAL A 3 -18.01 -17.39 -3.64
C VAL A 3 -16.63 -17.35 -2.98
N ILE A 4 -16.26 -16.23 -2.33
CA ILE A 4 -14.96 -16.07 -1.67
C ILE A 4 -14.79 -17.10 -0.54
N LEU A 5 -15.85 -17.32 0.26
CA LEU A 5 -15.82 -18.30 1.34
C LEU A 5 -15.66 -19.73 0.82
N ASN A 6 -16.36 -20.07 -0.26
CA ASN A 6 -16.25 -21.39 -0.88
C ASN A 6 -14.86 -21.64 -1.47
N LEU A 7 -14.26 -20.63 -2.10
CA LEU A 7 -12.87 -20.68 -2.58
C LEU A 7 -11.90 -20.82 -1.40
N TRP A 8 -12.09 -20.04 -0.34
CA TRP A 8 -11.23 -20.06 0.83
C TRP A 8 -11.25 -21.41 1.57
N LYS A 9 -12.43 -22.04 1.68
CA LYS A 9 -12.57 -23.40 2.24
C LYS A 9 -11.74 -24.43 1.47
N LYS A 10 -11.68 -24.32 0.14
CA LYS A 10 -10.92 -25.22 -0.74
C LYS A 10 -9.43 -24.90 -0.84
N CYS A 11 -8.99 -23.73 -0.35
CA CYS A 11 -7.58 -23.34 -0.36
C CYS A 11 -6.81 -23.98 0.79
N SER A 12 -5.63 -24.55 0.51
CA SER A 12 -4.73 -25.13 1.53
C SER A 12 -3.52 -24.25 1.88
N GLY A 13 -3.25 -23.20 1.10
CA GLY A 13 -2.05 -22.39 1.26
C GLY A 13 -2.31 -20.90 1.04
N TYR A 14 -2.26 -20.46 -0.21
CA TYR A 14 -2.41 -19.06 -0.58
C TYR A 14 -3.61 -18.85 -1.49
N MET A 15 -4.34 -17.76 -1.25
CA MET A 15 -5.41 -17.30 -2.13
C MET A 15 -5.07 -15.89 -2.61
N VAL A 16 -5.03 -15.70 -3.92
CA VAL A 16 -4.75 -14.42 -4.55
C VAL A 16 -6.03 -13.91 -5.19
N ILE A 17 -6.41 -12.68 -4.87
CA ILE A 17 -7.53 -11.97 -5.50
C ILE A 17 -6.95 -10.73 -6.15
N ILE A 18 -7.28 -10.50 -7.42
CA ILE A 18 -6.82 -9.37 -8.22
C ILE A 18 -8.05 -8.72 -8.85
N GLU A 19 -8.06 -7.40 -8.87
CA GLU A 19 -9.02 -6.58 -9.58
C GLU A 19 -8.30 -5.41 -10.29
N GLU A 20 -8.97 -4.77 -11.23
CA GLU A 20 -8.59 -3.50 -11.80
C GLU A 20 -8.31 -2.46 -10.71
N GLY A 21 -7.27 -1.65 -10.90
CA GLY A 21 -6.78 -0.69 -9.93
C GLY A 21 -7.65 0.56 -9.82
N THR A 22 -8.96 0.45 -10.03
CA THR A 22 -9.94 1.51 -9.85
C THR A 22 -10.30 1.67 -8.37
N ARG A 23 -11.01 2.75 -8.03
CA ARG A 23 -11.57 2.93 -6.69
C ARG A 23 -12.45 1.74 -6.30
N ARG A 24 -13.38 1.35 -7.18
CA ARG A 24 -14.31 0.23 -6.95
C ARG A 24 -13.57 -1.10 -6.82
N GLY A 25 -12.60 -1.37 -7.69
CA GLY A 25 -11.78 -2.58 -7.60
C GLY A 25 -11.03 -2.65 -6.27
N SER A 26 -10.47 -1.53 -5.80
CA SER A 26 -9.84 -1.47 -4.48
C SER A 26 -10.82 -1.64 -3.30
N GLU A 27 -12.05 -1.13 -3.40
CA GLU A 27 -13.11 -1.33 -2.40
C GLU A 27 -13.48 -2.82 -2.33
N LEU A 28 -13.71 -3.48 -3.47
CA LEU A 28 -14.00 -4.92 -3.56
C LEU A 28 -12.90 -5.79 -2.93
N ILE A 29 -11.63 -5.48 -3.20
CA ILE A 29 -10.49 -6.18 -2.62
C ILE A 29 -10.46 -6.02 -1.09
N ASN A 30 -10.79 -4.84 -0.56
CA ASN A 30 -10.84 -4.62 0.88
C ASN A 30 -12.07 -5.27 1.52
N GLU A 31 -13.22 -5.32 0.85
CA GLU A 31 -14.38 -6.10 1.34
C GLU A 31 -14.04 -7.59 1.44
N ALA A 32 -13.34 -8.14 0.45
CA ALA A 32 -12.85 -9.51 0.50
C ALA A 32 -11.87 -9.74 1.66
N ARG A 33 -10.99 -8.76 1.90
CA ARG A 33 -10.05 -8.75 3.03
C ARG A 33 -10.77 -8.77 4.37
N ASP A 34 -11.71 -7.87 4.58
CA ASP A 34 -12.46 -7.78 5.82
C ASP A 34 -13.30 -9.05 6.03
N LEU A 35 -13.86 -9.63 4.97
CA LEU A 35 -14.59 -10.90 5.05
C LEU A 35 -13.71 -12.04 5.58
N ILE A 36 -12.50 -12.22 5.03
CA ILE A 36 -11.59 -13.32 5.43
C ILE A 36 -11.00 -13.08 6.82
N LEU A 37 -10.60 -11.85 7.14
CA LEU A 37 -9.97 -11.52 8.42
C LEU A 37 -10.94 -11.59 9.61
N ASN A 38 -12.24 -11.39 9.38
CA ASN A 38 -13.28 -11.46 10.41
C ASN A 38 -13.90 -12.87 10.55
N LEU A 39 -13.33 -13.91 9.94
CA LEU A 39 -13.80 -15.29 10.13
C LEU A 39 -13.40 -15.80 11.53
N ASN A 40 -14.40 -16.24 12.30
CA ASN A 40 -14.20 -16.77 13.65
C ASN A 40 -13.80 -18.26 13.69
N SER A 41 -13.68 -18.93 12.54
CA SER A 41 -13.35 -20.36 12.47
C SER A 41 -11.84 -20.59 12.52
N VAL A 42 -11.37 -21.43 13.45
CA VAL A 42 -9.94 -21.75 13.63
C VAL A 42 -9.33 -22.34 12.35
N GLU A 43 -10.04 -23.24 11.67
CA GLU A 43 -9.57 -23.89 10.42
C GLU A 43 -9.50 -22.95 9.21
N LEU A 44 -10.33 -21.90 9.23
CA LEU A 44 -10.38 -20.90 8.15
C LEU A 44 -9.65 -19.62 8.53
N LYS A 45 -8.88 -19.62 9.62
CA LYS A 45 -8.06 -18.47 10.01
C LYS A 45 -7.05 -18.17 8.90
N GLY A 46 -7.12 -16.95 8.39
CA GLY A 46 -6.21 -16.44 7.37
C GLY A 46 -5.59 -15.12 7.79
N GLU A 47 -4.40 -14.85 7.27
CA GLU A 47 -3.74 -13.56 7.41
C GLU A 47 -3.41 -12.97 6.04
N VAL A 48 -3.35 -11.63 5.96
CA VAL A 48 -2.87 -10.95 4.76
C VAL A 48 -1.35 -11.12 4.66
N PHE A 49 -0.92 -11.77 3.59
CA PHE A 49 0.47 -11.94 3.21
C PHE A 49 0.99 -10.74 2.40
N ALA A 50 0.17 -10.24 1.47
CA ALA A 50 0.47 -9.06 0.65
C ALA A 50 -0.83 -8.42 0.15
N PRO A 51 -0.83 -7.16 -0.31
CA PRO A 51 0.23 -6.17 -0.20
C PRO A 51 0.30 -5.51 1.19
N CYS A 52 -0.78 -5.51 1.96
CA CYS A 52 -0.79 -4.80 3.24
C CYS A 52 0.16 -5.45 4.26
N SER A 53 0.94 -4.63 4.95
CA SER A 53 1.83 -5.02 6.05
C SER A 53 1.09 -5.22 7.38
N HIS A 54 -0.25 -5.23 7.37
CA HIS A 54 -1.10 -5.26 8.55
C HIS A 54 -2.37 -6.08 8.30
N ASN A 55 -3.07 -6.48 9.36
CA ASN A 55 -4.42 -7.08 9.31
C ASN A 55 -5.52 -6.13 9.79
N LEU A 56 -5.18 -4.88 10.11
CA LEU A 56 -6.15 -3.86 10.50
C LEU A 56 -6.90 -3.29 9.27
N THR A 57 -7.94 -2.51 9.51
CA THR A 57 -8.67 -1.77 8.47
C THR A 57 -7.73 -0.92 7.62
N CYS A 58 -7.94 -0.91 6.31
CA CYS A 58 -7.09 -0.16 5.39
C CYS A 58 -7.23 1.36 5.59
N PRO A 59 -6.13 2.11 5.79
CA PRO A 59 -6.19 3.57 5.95
C PRO A 59 -6.66 4.32 4.70
N ARG A 60 -6.69 3.65 3.53
CA ARG A 60 -7.29 4.22 2.32
C ARG A 60 -8.81 4.24 2.35
N LEU A 61 -9.44 3.47 3.25
CA LEU A 61 -10.89 3.46 3.44
C LEU A 61 -11.35 4.26 4.66
N SER A 62 -10.44 4.73 5.52
CA SER A 62 -10.82 5.45 6.74
C SER A 62 -11.29 6.88 6.49
N ASN A 63 -10.96 7.46 5.34
CA ASN A 63 -11.39 8.81 4.97
C ASN A 63 -12.26 8.77 3.71
N ASN A 64 -13.56 8.96 3.88
CA ASN A 64 -14.54 8.96 2.78
C ASN A 64 -14.30 10.08 1.74
N GLY A 65 -13.56 11.13 2.09
CA GLY A 65 -13.15 12.18 1.15
C GLY A 65 -11.95 11.79 0.28
N ASP A 66 -11.08 10.90 0.75
CA ASP A 66 -9.94 10.40 -0.04
C ASP A 66 -10.41 9.27 -0.97
N ARG A 67 -10.57 9.57 -2.25
CA ARG A 67 -10.97 8.60 -3.29
C ARG A 67 -9.81 7.81 -3.87
N THR A 68 -8.63 7.91 -3.26
CA THR A 68 -7.40 7.33 -3.78
C THR A 68 -7.38 5.80 -3.60
N PRO A 69 -7.37 4.99 -4.67
CA PRO A 69 -7.35 3.53 -4.56
C PRO A 69 -6.02 3.00 -3.99
N CYS A 70 -6.10 1.88 -3.26
CA CYS A 70 -4.93 1.07 -2.92
C CYS A 70 -4.62 0.13 -4.08
N ASN A 71 -3.76 0.56 -4.98
CA ASN A 71 -3.41 -0.13 -6.23
C ASN A 71 -1.90 -0.09 -6.48
N PHE A 72 -1.49 -0.81 -7.52
CA PHE A 72 -0.14 -0.91 -8.04
C PHE A 72 -0.19 -0.81 -9.57
N GLU A 73 0.96 -0.62 -10.18
CA GLU A 73 1.10 -0.44 -11.62
C GLU A 73 2.03 -1.51 -12.19
N VAL A 74 1.68 -2.03 -13.35
CA VAL A 74 2.48 -3.01 -14.08
C VAL A 74 2.58 -2.58 -15.55
N GLY A 75 3.79 -2.65 -16.10
CA GLY A 75 4.02 -2.48 -17.53
C GLY A 75 3.81 -3.79 -18.27
N PHE A 76 3.18 -3.75 -19.44
CA PHE A 76 2.98 -4.91 -20.30
C PHE A 76 3.14 -4.54 -21.77
N VAL A 77 3.40 -5.54 -22.61
CA VAL A 77 3.39 -5.41 -24.07
C VAL A 77 2.02 -5.89 -24.53
N PRO A 78 1.19 -5.04 -25.14
CA PRO A 78 -0.10 -5.46 -25.63
C PRO A 78 0.06 -6.41 -26.82
N LEU A 79 -0.97 -7.22 -27.08
CA LEU A 79 -1.07 -7.93 -28.35
C LEU A 79 -1.38 -6.90 -29.44
N HIS A 80 -0.66 -6.93 -30.57
CA HIS A 80 -0.87 -6.03 -31.72
C HIS A 80 -2.18 -6.31 -32.49
N LEU A 81 -3.27 -6.57 -31.79
CA LEU A 81 -4.60 -6.76 -32.35
C LEU A 81 -5.22 -5.38 -32.61
N GLY A 82 -5.46 -5.06 -33.89
CA GLY A 82 -6.04 -3.78 -34.31
C GLY A 82 -4.99 -2.70 -34.59
N ASN A 83 -5.35 -1.42 -34.34
CA ASN A 83 -4.50 -0.26 -34.65
C ASN A 83 -3.59 0.16 -33.48
N GLU A 84 -3.29 -0.73 -32.54
CA GLU A 84 -2.38 -0.40 -31.44
C GLU A 84 -0.94 -0.25 -31.96
N LYS A 85 -0.42 0.98 -31.90
CA LYS A 85 0.94 1.33 -32.34
C LYS A 85 1.96 1.36 -31.20
N ASN A 86 1.51 1.22 -29.94
CA ASN A 86 2.38 1.30 -28.77
C ASN A 86 2.84 -0.08 -28.34
N ASP A 87 4.15 -0.31 -28.35
CA ASP A 87 4.75 -1.57 -27.90
C ASP A 87 4.77 -1.73 -26.36
N ARG A 88 4.38 -0.70 -25.60
CA ARG A 88 4.33 -0.74 -24.14
C ARG A 88 3.14 0.02 -23.61
N GLN A 89 2.43 -0.61 -22.68
CA GLN A 89 1.32 -0.04 -21.94
C GLN A 89 1.48 -0.28 -20.44
N THR A 90 0.71 0.46 -19.64
CA THR A 90 0.67 0.29 -18.19
C THR A 90 -0.75 0.02 -17.74
N ALA A 91 -0.95 -0.97 -16.89
CA ALA A 91 -2.22 -1.25 -16.23
C ALA A 91 -2.09 -1.04 -14.72
N ARG A 92 -3.18 -0.61 -14.09
CA ARG A 92 -3.27 -0.55 -12.63
C ARG A 92 -4.13 -1.69 -12.13
N TYR A 93 -3.72 -2.26 -11.00
CA TYR A 93 -4.43 -3.36 -10.37
C TYR A 93 -4.40 -3.23 -8.85
N SER A 94 -5.45 -3.71 -8.21
CA SER A 94 -5.55 -3.90 -6.78
C SER A 94 -5.54 -5.38 -6.50
N TYR A 95 -4.79 -5.82 -5.48
CA TYR A 95 -4.72 -7.24 -5.17
C TYR A 95 -4.63 -7.47 -3.67
N VAL A 96 -4.93 -8.70 -3.25
CA VAL A 96 -4.65 -9.21 -1.91
C VAL A 96 -4.24 -10.67 -2.02
N VAL A 97 -3.24 -11.04 -1.23
CA VAL A 97 -2.76 -12.41 -1.06
C VAL A 97 -3.03 -12.79 0.39
N PHE A 98 -3.89 -13.78 0.59
CA PHE A 98 -4.10 -14.40 1.89
C PHE A 98 -3.22 -15.64 2.03
N LYS A 99 -2.75 -15.89 3.25
CA LYS A 99 -2.18 -17.17 3.66
C LYS A 99 -3.09 -17.82 4.69
N LYS A 100 -3.42 -19.10 4.52
CA LYS A 100 -4.17 -19.87 5.52
C LYS A 100 -3.20 -20.29 6.63
N GLY A 101 -3.61 -20.11 7.88
CA GLY A 101 -2.73 -20.27 9.04
C GLY A 101 -1.75 -19.12 9.26
N ASN A 102 -0.70 -19.36 10.05
CA ASN A 102 0.22 -18.32 10.51
C ASN A 102 1.29 -17.97 9.44
N ILE A 103 1.72 -16.72 9.42
CA ILE A 103 2.84 -16.24 8.60
C ILE A 103 4.10 -16.12 9.46
N SER A 104 5.18 -16.82 9.10
CA SER A 104 6.48 -16.76 9.81
C SER A 104 7.44 -15.69 9.26
N ASP A 105 7.09 -14.99 8.18
CA ASP A 105 7.95 -14.00 7.53
C ASP A 105 8.10 -12.72 8.40
N PRO A 106 9.28 -12.46 9.00
CA PRO A 106 9.49 -11.27 9.82
C PRO A 106 9.48 -9.98 9.00
N THR A 107 9.73 -10.06 7.68
CA THR A 107 9.73 -8.92 6.77
C THR A 107 8.32 -8.45 6.42
N ARG A 108 7.28 -9.20 6.78
CA ARG A 108 5.87 -8.80 6.60
C ARG A 108 5.55 -7.45 7.23
N LYS A 109 6.20 -7.14 8.36
CA LYS A 109 6.01 -5.89 9.11
C LYS A 109 6.63 -4.68 8.46
N TRP A 110 7.50 -4.87 7.47
CA TRP A 110 8.13 -3.77 6.77
C TRP A 110 7.09 -2.94 6.01
N PRO A 111 7.20 -1.61 6.06
CA PRO A 111 6.29 -0.73 5.35
C PRO A 111 6.38 -0.98 3.84
N ARG A 112 5.23 -0.99 3.17
CA ARG A 112 5.15 -1.18 1.70
C ARG A 112 4.94 0.15 0.99
N LEU A 113 5.68 0.43 -0.08
CA LEU A 113 5.39 1.60 -0.90
C LEU A 113 4.06 1.42 -1.60
N VAL A 114 3.21 2.42 -1.44
CA VAL A 114 1.89 2.47 -2.07
C VAL A 114 1.82 3.49 -3.18
N ARG A 115 2.93 4.15 -3.53
CA ARG A 115 3.05 5.07 -4.68
C ARG A 115 4.47 5.00 -5.26
N PRO A 116 4.66 5.44 -6.51
CA PRO A 116 5.99 5.58 -7.09
C PRO A 116 6.92 6.39 -6.19
N THR A 117 8.16 5.93 -6.06
CA THR A 117 9.23 6.64 -5.39
C THR A 117 9.54 7.94 -6.12
N LEU A 118 9.54 9.07 -5.40
CA LEU A 118 9.90 10.36 -6.00
C LEU A 118 11.37 10.64 -5.77
N LEU A 119 12.17 10.46 -6.81
CA LEU A 119 13.58 10.79 -6.81
C LEU A 119 13.78 12.31 -6.96
N ARG A 120 14.57 12.91 -6.07
CA ARG A 120 15.04 14.30 -6.15
C ARG A 120 16.55 14.33 -5.95
N SER A 121 17.19 15.46 -6.29
CA SER A 121 18.65 15.54 -6.32
C SER A 121 19.33 15.18 -4.99
N LYS A 122 18.73 15.55 -3.85
CA LYS A 122 19.31 15.33 -2.50
C LYS A 122 18.43 14.52 -1.55
N HIS A 123 17.22 14.16 -1.97
CA HIS A 123 16.29 13.42 -1.13
C HIS A 123 15.39 12.50 -1.97
N ILE A 124 14.83 11.48 -1.33
CA ILE A 124 13.88 10.56 -1.93
C ILE A 124 12.61 10.60 -1.10
N ILE A 125 11.45 10.72 -1.74
CA ILE A 125 10.17 10.71 -1.05
C ILE A 125 9.49 9.37 -1.33
N CYS A 126 9.25 8.60 -0.27
CA CYS A 126 8.48 7.36 -0.34
C CYS A 126 7.18 7.52 0.44
N ARG A 127 6.07 7.07 -0.16
CA ARG A 127 4.76 7.02 0.49
C ARG A 127 4.43 5.57 0.75
N MET A 128 4.22 5.23 2.02
CA MET A 128 4.15 3.85 2.46
C MET A 128 2.93 3.59 3.33
N CYS A 129 2.44 2.35 3.30
CA CYS A 129 1.53 1.82 4.31
C CYS A 129 2.34 1.04 5.35
N THR A 130 2.04 1.24 6.63
CA THR A 130 2.79 0.66 7.75
C THR A 130 2.05 -0.49 8.44
N GLU A 131 2.71 -1.21 9.34
CA GLU A 131 2.08 -2.27 10.15
C GLU A 131 0.96 -1.74 11.06
N ASP A 132 1.03 -0.46 11.47
CA ASP A 132 0.01 0.20 12.29
C ASP A 132 -1.20 0.73 11.49
N ALA A 133 -1.35 0.31 10.24
CA ALA A 133 -2.38 0.81 9.33
C ALA A 133 -2.38 2.33 9.17
N LYS A 134 -1.20 2.93 9.04
CA LYS A 134 -1.04 4.36 8.75
C LYS A 134 -0.40 4.55 7.38
N LEU A 135 -0.83 5.59 6.69
CA LEU A 135 -0.13 6.09 5.50
C LEU A 135 0.90 7.12 5.94
N GLN A 136 2.17 6.87 5.66
CA GLN A 136 3.27 7.76 6.01
C GLN A 136 4.03 8.19 4.76
N GLU A 137 4.41 9.46 4.71
CA GLU A 137 5.31 10.01 3.70
C GLU A 137 6.65 10.33 4.37
N VAL A 138 7.71 9.65 3.93
CA VAL A 138 9.05 9.77 4.50
C VAL A 138 10.00 10.34 3.45
N ILE A 139 10.73 11.38 3.84
CA ILE A 139 11.73 12.04 3.02
C ILE A 139 13.12 11.53 3.44
N PHE A 140 13.64 10.56 2.68
CA PHE A 140 14.97 10.00 2.91
C PHE A 140 16.05 10.96 2.45
N THR A 141 17.02 11.21 3.33
CA THR A 141 18.25 11.95 3.07
C THR A 141 19.42 11.18 3.65
N HIS A 142 20.60 11.36 3.05
CA HIS A 142 21.82 10.70 3.53
C HIS A 142 22.17 11.11 4.97
N SER A 143 21.91 12.38 5.34
CA SER A 143 22.22 12.91 6.66
C SER A 143 21.28 12.37 7.75
N LYS A 144 19.97 12.29 7.50
CA LYS A 144 18.98 11.91 8.52
C LYS A 144 18.81 10.40 8.66
N HIS A 145 18.95 9.65 7.58
CA HIS A 145 18.63 8.21 7.56
C HIS A 145 19.85 7.32 7.25
N GLY A 146 21.02 7.93 7.03
CA GLY A 146 22.24 7.23 6.68
C GLY A 146 22.27 6.71 5.24
N ARG A 147 23.43 6.15 4.87
CA ARG A 147 23.73 5.70 3.50
C ARG A 147 22.84 4.53 3.05
N HIS A 148 22.60 3.57 3.93
CA HIS A 148 21.88 2.34 3.59
C HIS A 148 20.40 2.58 3.33
N ALA A 149 19.68 3.22 4.25
CA ALA A 149 18.26 3.52 4.07
C ALA A 149 18.02 4.43 2.85
N TYR A 150 18.88 5.43 2.63
CA TYR A 150 18.84 6.27 1.44
C TYR A 150 19.00 5.46 0.15
N ARG A 151 19.98 4.53 0.10
CA ARG A 151 20.19 3.66 -1.06
C ARG A 151 19.02 2.71 -1.30
N CYS A 152 18.49 2.09 -0.24
CA CYS A 152 17.31 1.25 -0.33
C CYS A 152 16.12 2.03 -0.89
N ALA A 153 15.79 3.19 -0.31
CA ALA A 153 14.69 4.03 -0.78
C ALA A 153 14.89 4.47 -2.24
N LYS A 154 16.12 4.84 -2.63
CA LYS A 154 16.44 5.23 -4.00
C LYS A 154 16.26 4.11 -5.02
N ALA A 155 16.51 2.86 -4.63
CA ALA A 155 16.41 1.68 -5.48
C ALA A 155 15.05 0.98 -5.39
N SER A 156 14.10 1.49 -4.58
CA SER A 156 12.80 0.86 -4.39
C SER A 156 11.76 1.42 -5.35
N ASP A 157 10.90 0.55 -5.86
CA ASP A 157 9.79 0.87 -6.73
C ASP A 157 8.43 0.71 -6.04
N TRP A 158 7.38 1.10 -6.76
CA TRP A 158 6.00 1.01 -6.26
C TRP A 158 5.63 -0.45 -6.02
N GLY A 159 5.40 -0.80 -4.75
CA GLY A 159 5.07 -2.15 -4.35
C GLY A 159 6.12 -2.80 -3.47
N ASP A 160 7.33 -2.26 -3.40
CA ASP A 160 8.40 -2.85 -2.59
C ASP A 160 8.15 -2.70 -1.09
N ARG A 161 8.78 -3.58 -0.31
CA ARG A 161 8.88 -3.47 1.15
C ARG A 161 10.20 -2.80 1.49
N LEU A 162 10.18 -1.72 2.28
CA LEU A 162 11.43 -1.10 2.74
C LEU A 162 11.90 -1.74 4.05
N PRO A 163 13.16 -2.20 4.16
CA PRO A 163 13.73 -2.80 5.37
C PRO A 163 14.07 -1.73 6.43
N ILE A 164 13.05 -1.01 6.89
CA ILE A 164 13.17 0.07 7.87
C ILE A 164 12.08 -0.07 8.92
N LYS A 165 12.40 0.33 10.15
CA LYS A 165 11.40 0.63 11.17
C LYS A 165 11.18 2.13 11.14
N LEU A 166 9.95 2.55 10.90
CA LEU A 166 9.59 3.95 10.99
C LEU A 166 9.39 4.27 12.48
N GLY A 167 10.08 5.30 12.97
CA GLY A 167 9.82 5.84 14.31
C GLY A 167 8.51 6.61 14.35
N ASP A 168 8.22 7.24 15.49
CA ASP A 168 7.03 8.08 15.64
C ASP A 168 6.95 9.16 14.55
N GLN A 169 5.71 9.47 14.16
CA GLN A 169 5.40 10.30 13.00
C GLN A 169 6.22 11.59 13.00
N LEU A 170 7.16 11.67 12.06
CA LEU A 170 7.73 12.96 11.70
C LEU A 170 6.65 13.69 10.91
N PRO A 171 6.16 14.85 11.39
CA PRO A 171 5.12 15.58 10.70
C PRO A 171 5.61 15.89 9.28
N THR A 172 4.95 15.30 8.28
CA THR A 172 5.13 15.71 6.90
C THR A 172 4.54 17.10 6.80
N ILE A 173 5.40 18.13 6.76
CA ILE A 173 4.96 19.51 6.55
C ILE A 173 4.38 19.59 5.13
N ARG A 174 3.10 19.25 4.97
CA ARG A 174 2.30 19.73 3.85
C ARG A 174 1.92 21.16 4.20
N LYS A 175 2.79 22.11 3.82
CA LYS A 175 2.42 23.53 3.75
C LYS A 175 1.30 23.68 2.71
N THR A 176 0.06 23.48 3.14
CA THR A 176 -1.14 23.93 2.45
C THR A 176 -2.17 24.25 3.50
N LEU A 177 -2.11 25.49 4.01
CA LEU A 177 -3.21 26.45 4.00
C LEU A 177 -2.65 27.77 4.54
N LYS A 178 -2.55 28.78 3.67
CA LYS A 178 -2.48 30.17 4.11
C LYS A 178 -3.85 30.48 4.74
N THR A 179 -3.89 30.67 6.05
CA THR A 179 -4.94 31.44 6.69
C THR A 179 -4.31 32.75 7.15
N ASN A 180 -4.75 33.82 6.49
CA ASN A 180 -4.50 35.20 6.89
C ASN A 180 -5.23 35.50 8.21
N GLY A 181 -4.64 36.36 9.04
CA GLY A 181 -5.27 36.95 10.25
C GLY A 181 -5.06 36.08 11.50
N GLU A 182 -4.69 36.60 12.67
CA GLU A 182 -4.86 37.96 13.20
C GLU A 182 -3.67 38.34 14.10
N LYS A 183 -3.39 39.65 14.12
CA LYS A 183 -2.47 40.30 15.05
C LYS A 183 -3.15 40.40 16.41
N TYR A 184 -2.48 39.98 17.47
CA TYR A 184 -2.78 40.49 18.81
C TYR A 184 -1.72 41.49 19.19
N GLU A 185 -2.16 42.74 19.35
CA GLU A 185 -1.43 43.85 19.93
C GLU A 185 -1.20 43.62 21.42
N ASN A 186 -0.07 44.16 21.89
CA ASN A 186 0.32 44.26 23.28
C ASN A 186 -0.66 45.15 24.07
N GLN A 187 -1.18 44.64 25.19
CA GLN A 187 -1.12 45.27 26.52
C GLN A 187 -1.82 44.39 27.57
#